data_AF-A0A1L7BCY6-F1
#
_entry.id   AF-A0A1L7BCY6-F1
#
_cell.length_a   1.000
_cell.length_b   1.000
_cell.length_c   1.000
_cell.angle_alpha   90.00
_cell.angle_beta   90.00
_cell.angle_gamma   90.00
#
_symmetry.space_group_name_H-M   'P 1'
#
loop_
_entity.id
_entity.type
_entity.pdbx_description
1 polymer ?
#
loop_
_entity_poly.entity_id
_entity_poly.type
_entity_poly.pdbx_seq_one_letter_code
_entity_poly.pdbx_strand_id
1 'polypeptide(L)'
;MVHLINIILGTLFLSVFSGKEYFFLNLFVSIIVYEIFKQNVLNFSKLVFLLLKYIPKTLYESILVFFIKNEKIEFEEYKDDFEMLIKILYITLTPKTIAFDHDDRFLYIHKLGD
;
A
#
# COMPACT_ATOMS: atom_id res chain seq x y z
N MET A 1 16.19 6.85 -15.77
CA MET A 1 15.33 7.91 -15.17
C MET A 1 14.72 7.49 -13.84
N VAL A 2 14.16 6.28 -13.71
CA VAL A 2 13.51 5.79 -12.48
C VAL A 2 14.40 5.87 -11.23
N HIS A 3 15.69 5.53 -11.35
CA HIS A 3 16.64 5.61 -10.22
C HIS A 3 16.83 7.03 -9.68
N LEU A 4 16.91 8.02 -10.58
CA LEU A 4 17.04 9.42 -10.22
C LEU A 4 15.77 9.93 -9.53
N ILE A 5 14.59 9.54 -10.03
CA ILE A 5 13.30 9.87 -9.44
C ILE A 5 13.21 9.33 -8.01
N ASN A 6 13.63 8.08 -7.78
CA ASN A 6 13.61 7.46 -6.45
C ASN A 6 14.54 8.18 -5.45
N ILE A 7 15.74 8.58 -5.90
CA ILE A 7 16.67 9.35 -5.08
C ILE A 7 16.10 10.74 -4.75
N ILE A 8 15.48 11.40 -5.72
CA ILE A 8 14.83 12.71 -5.52
C ILE A 8 13.66 12.60 -4.54
N LEU A 9 12.78 11.61 -4.71
CA LEU A 9 11.66 11.36 -3.80
C LEU A 9 12.14 11.06 -2.38
N GLY A 10 13.18 10.24 -2.23
CA GLY A 10 13.82 9.99 -0.94
C GLY A 10 14.36 11.27 -0.31
N THR A 11 15.03 12.11 -1.11
CA THR A 11 15.62 13.37 -0.63
C THR A 11 14.53 14.36 -0.20
N LEU A 12 13.44 14.45 -0.96
CA LEU A 12 12.29 15.29 -0.62
C LEU A 12 11.60 14.81 0.65
N PHE A 13 11.35 13.50 0.77
CA PHE A 13 10.75 12.89 1.95
C PHE A 13 11.58 13.19 3.22
N LEU A 14 12.89 12.96 3.15
CA LEU A 14 13.80 13.25 4.26
C LEU A 14 13.86 14.75 4.58
N SER A 15 13.84 15.62 3.56
CA SER A 15 13.87 17.07 3.78
C SER A 15 12.59 17.62 4.41
N VAL A 16 11.44 16.98 4.15
CA VAL A 16 10.19 17.28 4.86
C VAL A 16 10.27 16.84 6.33
N PHE A 17 10.90 15.69 6.60
CA PHE A 17 11.00 15.13 7.94
C PHE A 17 12.06 15.80 8.82
N SER A 18 13.24 16.10 8.27
CA SER A 18 14.41 16.55 9.03
C SER A 18 14.72 18.04 8.90
N GLY A 19 14.05 18.76 8.00
CA GLY A 19 14.35 20.17 7.69
C GLY A 19 15.23 20.34 6.45
N LYS A 20 15.09 21.51 5.80
CA LYS A 20 15.74 21.83 4.51
C LYS A 20 17.23 22.13 4.66
N GLU A 21 17.65 22.56 5.84
CA GLU A 21 19.04 22.84 6.21
C GLU A 21 19.95 21.59 6.11
N TYR A 22 19.37 20.39 6.13
CA TYR A 22 20.08 19.11 5.97
C TYR A 22 20.03 18.54 4.55
N PHE A 23 19.72 19.35 3.53
CA PHE A 23 19.52 18.87 2.15
C PHE A 23 20.64 17.94 1.62
N PHE A 24 21.91 18.32 1.78
CA PHE A 24 23.03 17.51 1.32
C PHE A 24 23.16 16.18 2.07
N LEU A 25 22.87 16.18 3.37
CA LEU A 25 22.84 14.98 4.19
C LEU A 25 21.69 14.06 3.74
N ASN A 26 20.51 14.63 3.49
CA ASN A 26 19.33 13.90 3.01
C ASN A 26 19.55 13.28 1.62
N LEU A 27 20.21 13.99 0.72
CA LEU A 27 20.60 13.48 -0.58
C LEU A 27 21.57 12.29 -0.44
N PHE A 28 22.59 12.45 0.41
CA PHE A 28 23.56 11.40 0.68
C PHE A 28 22.92 10.14 1.29
N VAL A 29 22.05 10.32 2.29
CA VAL A 29 21.30 9.22 2.92
C VAL A 29 20.39 8.54 1.89
N SER A 30 19.72 9.30 1.02
CA SER A 30 18.85 8.76 -0.03
C SER A 30 19.61 7.89 -1.03
N ILE A 31 20.84 8.30 -1.40
CA ILE A 31 21.72 7.50 -2.26
C ILE A 31 22.14 6.21 -1.56
N ILE A 32 22.53 6.26 -0.28
CA ILE A 32 22.91 5.06 0.50
C ILE A 32 21.74 4.08 0.60
N VAL A 33 20.56 4.57 0.98
CA VAL A 33 19.35 3.75 1.09
C VAL A 33 19.04 3.10 -0.27
N TYR A 34 19.07 3.89 -1.35
CA TYR A 34 18.90 3.37 -2.70
C TYR A 34 19.92 2.26 -3.02
N GLU A 35 21.19 2.45 -2.70
CA GLU A 35 22.26 1.47 -2.93
C GLU A 35 22.12 0.19 -2.09
N ILE A 36 21.59 0.28 -0.87
CA ILE A 36 21.33 -0.89 -0.01
C ILE A 36 20.13 -1.70 -0.54
N PHE A 37 19.06 -1.01 -0.94
CA PHE A 37 17.82 -1.66 -1.34
C PHE A 37 17.79 -2.07 -2.82
N LYS A 38 18.65 -1.51 -3.68
CA LYS A 38 18.71 -1.92 -5.09
C LYS A 38 19.10 -3.41 -5.26
N GLN A 39 19.87 -3.98 -4.32
CA GLN A 39 20.33 -5.38 -4.37
C GLN A 39 19.50 -6.33 -3.49
N ASN A 40 18.94 -5.84 -2.37
CA ASN A 40 18.22 -6.66 -1.39
C ASN A 40 16.75 -6.95 -1.75
N VAL A 41 16.31 -6.63 -2.97
CA VAL A 41 15.01 -7.05 -3.52
C VAL A 41 14.79 -8.57 -3.33
N LEU A 42 15.85 -9.38 -3.42
CA LEU A 42 15.77 -10.84 -3.27
C LEU A 42 15.43 -11.32 -1.85
N ASN A 43 15.89 -10.63 -0.81
CA ASN A 43 15.52 -10.94 0.59
C ASN A 43 14.10 -10.45 0.91
N PHE A 44 13.67 -9.36 0.28
CA PHE A 44 12.26 -8.94 0.29
C PHE A 44 11.36 -9.99 -0.37
N SER A 45 11.76 -10.60 -1.49
CA SER A 45 10.99 -11.70 -2.11
C SER A 45 10.79 -12.89 -1.17
N LYS A 46 11.79 -13.21 -0.35
CA LYS A 46 11.68 -14.27 0.68
C LYS A 46 10.73 -13.88 1.81
N LEU A 47 10.74 -12.62 2.23
CA LEU A 47 9.79 -12.07 3.20
C LEU A 47 8.36 -12.08 2.63
N VAL A 48 8.19 -11.66 1.38
CA VAL A 48 6.91 -11.70 0.66
C VAL A 48 6.38 -13.13 0.55
N PHE A 49 7.25 -14.10 0.25
CA PHE A 49 6.85 -15.51 0.23
C PHE A 49 6.36 -16.01 1.60
N LEU A 50 7.04 -15.62 2.69
CA LEU A 50 6.60 -15.92 4.06
C LEU A 50 5.24 -15.27 4.37
N LEU A 51 5.05 -14.01 4.00
CA LEU A 51 3.79 -13.30 4.17
C LEU A 51 2.66 -13.97 3.39
N LEU A 52 2.88 -14.35 2.13
CA LEU A 52 1.92 -15.09 1.30
C LEU A 52 1.54 -16.45 1.91
N LYS A 53 2.46 -17.10 2.64
CA LYS A 53 2.17 -18.36 3.32
C LYS A 53 1.26 -18.18 4.54
N TYR A 54 1.44 -17.12 5.31
CA TYR A 54 0.78 -16.96 6.61
C TYR A 54 -0.48 -16.08 6.56
N ILE A 55 -0.56 -15.11 5.64
CA ILE A 55 -1.74 -14.24 5.46
C ILE A 55 -3.04 -15.02 5.20
N PRO A 56 -3.07 -16.05 4.31
CA PRO A 56 -4.32 -16.79 4.04
C PRO A 56 -4.89 -17.48 5.29
N LYS A 57 -4.00 -17.99 6.15
CA LYS A 57 -4.39 -18.65 7.39
C LYS A 57 -5.02 -17.67 8.37
N THR A 58 -4.39 -16.51 8.56
CA THR A 58 -4.88 -15.45 9.44
C THR A 58 -6.22 -14.87 8.96
N LEU A 59 -6.40 -14.74 7.65
CA LEU A 59 -7.65 -14.28 7.04
C LEU A 59 -8.79 -15.27 7.26
N TYR A 60 -8.55 -16.57 7.04
CA TYR A 60 -9.56 -17.60 7.28
C TYR A 60 -10.07 -17.61 8.73
N GLU A 61 -9.15 -17.50 9.70
CA GLU A 61 -9.49 -17.46 11.12
C GLU A 61 -10.27 -16.18 11.50
N SER A 62 -10.05 -15.07 10.80
CA SER A 62 -10.75 -13.79 11.01
C SER A 62 -12.15 -13.77 10.39
N ILE A 63 -12.36 -14.43 9.24
CA ILE A 63 -13.64 -14.47 8.50
C ILE A 63 -14.72 -15.22 9.28
N LEU A 64 -14.37 -16.26 10.04
CA LEU A 64 -15.34 -16.99 10.86
C LEU A 64 -15.99 -16.14 11.96
N VAL A 65 -15.37 -15.02 12.34
CA VAL A 65 -15.82 -14.15 13.45
C VAL A 65 -17.02 -13.26 13.05
N PHE A 66 -17.28 -13.03 11.76
CA PHE A 66 -18.15 -11.93 11.30
C PHE A 66 -19.56 -12.30 10.81
N PHE A 67 -19.96 -13.57 10.87
CA PHE A 67 -21.16 -14.09 10.20
C PHE A 67 -22.54 -13.42 10.41
N ILE A 68 -22.76 -12.32 11.15
CA ILE A 68 -24.14 -11.82 11.34
C ILE A 68 -24.26 -10.29 11.52
N LYS A 69 -24.41 -9.54 10.41
CA LYS A 69 -25.31 -8.38 10.25
C LYS A 69 -25.46 -7.99 8.77
N ASN A 70 -26.44 -7.18 8.41
CA ASN A 70 -26.74 -6.87 7.00
C ASN A 70 -25.67 -5.99 6.35
N GLU A 71 -24.98 -6.58 5.38
CA GLU A 71 -23.85 -6.04 4.64
C GLU A 71 -24.23 -5.96 3.15
N LYS A 72 -23.77 -4.92 2.45
CA LYS A 72 -23.90 -4.80 0.98
C LYS A 72 -22.52 -4.72 0.35
N ILE A 73 -22.33 -5.47 -0.73
CA ILE A 73 -21.12 -5.44 -1.54
C ILE A 73 -21.40 -4.62 -2.79
N GLU A 74 -20.63 -3.56 -3.00
CA GLU A 74 -20.63 -2.71 -4.19
C GLU A 74 -19.31 -2.90 -4.96
N PHE A 75 -19.31 -2.60 -6.27
CA PHE A 75 -18.15 -2.78 -7.14
C PHE A 75 -17.84 -1.50 -7.88
N GLU A 76 -16.56 -1.13 -7.97
CA GLU A 76 -16.13 0.07 -8.68
C GLU A 76 -14.96 -0.23 -9.64
N GLU A 77 -15.08 0.17 -10.90
CA GLU A 77 -14.05 -0.08 -11.93
C GLU A 77 -12.87 0.90 -11.79
N TYR A 78 -11.64 0.49 -12.11
CA TYR A 78 -10.44 1.34 -12.16
C TYR A 78 -9.54 0.99 -13.36
N LYS A 79 -8.68 1.91 -13.79
CA LYS A 79 -7.87 1.75 -15.01
C LYS A 79 -6.43 1.33 -14.78
N ASP A 80 -5.83 1.77 -13.67
CA ASP A 80 -4.44 1.48 -13.32
C ASP A 80 -4.24 1.42 -11.80
N ASP A 81 -3.08 0.89 -11.38
CA ASP A 81 -2.73 0.67 -9.96
C ASP A 81 -2.77 1.97 -9.14
N PHE A 82 -2.51 3.12 -9.77
CA PHE A 82 -2.51 4.40 -9.09
C PHE A 82 -3.94 4.90 -8.87
N GLU A 83 -4.82 4.76 -9.86
CA GLU A 83 -6.25 5.01 -9.70
C GLU A 83 -6.87 4.06 -8.66
N MET A 84 -6.49 2.79 -8.67
CA MET A 84 -6.90 1.80 -7.66
C MET A 84 -6.52 2.27 -6.25
N LEU A 85 -5.26 2.69 -6.04
CA LEU A 85 -4.79 3.18 -4.75
C LEU A 85 -5.60 4.39 -4.27
N ILE A 86 -5.86 5.36 -5.15
CA ILE A 86 -6.66 6.55 -4.81
C ILE A 86 -8.07 6.13 -4.38
N LYS A 87 -8.72 5.23 -5.12
CA LYS A 87 -10.07 4.75 -4.80
C LYS A 87 -10.10 4.00 -3.48
N ILE A 88 -9.15 3.10 -3.22
CA ILE A 88 -9.04 2.39 -1.92
C ILE A 88 -8.97 3.40 -0.77
N LEU A 89 -8.12 4.41 -0.88
CA LEU A 89 -7.97 5.44 0.15
C LEU A 89 -9.26 6.23 0.35
N TYR A 90 -9.88 6.69 -0.74
CA TYR A 90 -11.13 7.45 -0.69
C TYR A 90 -12.29 6.64 -0.08
N ILE A 91 -12.49 5.40 -0.53
CA ILE A 91 -13.55 4.50 -0.08
C ILE A 91 -13.38 4.15 1.39
N THR A 92 -12.16 3.83 1.82
CA THR A 92 -11.87 3.41 3.20
C THR A 92 -11.94 4.59 4.19
N LEU A 93 -11.69 5.81 3.73
CA LEU A 93 -11.86 7.03 4.54
C LEU A 93 -13.32 7.55 4.53
N THR A 94 -14.18 7.01 3.68
CA THR A 94 -15.61 7.33 3.64
C THR A 94 -16.36 6.55 4.73
N PRO A 95 -17.23 7.18 5.53
CA PRO A 95 -17.92 6.48 6.62
C PRO A 95 -18.76 5.30 6.13
N LYS A 96 -18.74 4.21 6.89
CA LYS A 96 -19.49 2.96 6.64
C LYS A 96 -19.10 2.20 5.37
N THR A 97 -17.99 2.56 4.72
CA THR A 97 -17.47 1.85 3.56
C THR A 97 -16.04 1.40 3.81
N ILE A 98 -15.67 0.24 3.27
CA ILE A 98 -14.29 -0.25 3.26
C ILE A 98 -14.03 -1.01 1.97
N ALA A 99 -12.95 -0.67 1.28
CA ALA A 99 -12.46 -1.48 0.18
C ALA A 99 -11.73 -2.69 0.78
N PHE A 100 -12.16 -3.91 0.44
CA PHE A 100 -11.65 -5.13 1.08
C PHE A 100 -10.94 -6.09 0.12
N ASP A 101 -11.20 -5.97 -1.19
CA ASP A 101 -10.55 -6.78 -2.21
C ASP A 101 -10.50 -6.04 -3.55
N HIS A 102 -9.71 -6.54 -4.51
CA HIS A 102 -9.71 -6.07 -5.89
C HIS A 102 -9.29 -7.17 -6.87
N ASP A 103 -9.88 -7.14 -8.07
CA ASP A 103 -9.48 -7.92 -9.25
C ASP A 103 -8.89 -6.97 -10.30
N ASP A 104 -8.39 -7.47 -11.43
CA ASP A 104 -7.70 -6.70 -12.50
C ASP A 104 -8.33 -5.37 -12.94
N ARG A 105 -9.65 -5.20 -12.73
CA ARG A 105 -10.39 -3.99 -13.12
C ARG A 105 -11.37 -3.47 -12.07
N PHE A 106 -11.60 -4.18 -10.97
CA PHE A 106 -12.69 -3.86 -10.04
C PHE A 106 -12.24 -3.87 -8.60
N LEU A 107 -12.71 -2.88 -7.83
CA LEU A 107 -12.59 -2.80 -6.38
C LEU A 107 -13.88 -3.30 -5.73
N TYR A 108 -13.73 -4.18 -4.75
CA TYR A 108 -14.82 -4.71 -3.94
C TYR A 108 -14.98 -3.89 -2.67
N ILE A 109 -16.16 -3.31 -2.51
CA ILE A 109 -16.47 -2.38 -1.42
C ILE A 109 -17.50 -3.03 -0.52
N HIS A 110 -17.17 -3.15 0.75
CA HIS A 110 -18.11 -3.54 1.78
C HIS A 110 -18.73 -2.27 2.38
N LYS A 111 -20.05 -2.16 2.30
CA LYS A 111 -20.83 -1.05 2.81
C LYS A 111 -21.79 -1.52 3.90
N LEU A 112 -21.78 -0.81 5.02
CA LEU A 112 -22.56 -1.13 6.21
C LEU A 112 -23.78 -0.20 6.33
N GLY A 113 -24.98 -0.76 6.15
CA GLY A 113 -26.24 -0.03 6.23
C GLY A 113 -26.55 0.83 5.00
N ASP A 114 -27.76 1.40 4.98
CA ASP A 114 -28.16 2.44 4.01
C ASP A 114 -27.67 3.84 4.46
#